data_AF-A0A2Z6MJY0-F1
#
_entry.id   AF-A0A2Z6MJY0-F1
#
_cell.length_a   1.000
_cell.length_b   1.000
_cell.length_c   1.000
_cell.angle_alpha   90.00
_cell.angle_beta   90.00
_cell.angle_gamma   90.00
#
_symmetry.space_group_name_H-M   'P 1'
#
loop_
_entity.id
_entity.type
_entity.pdbx_description
1 polymer ?
#
loop_
_entity_poly.entity_id
_entity_poly.type
_entity_poly.pdbx_seq_one_letter_code
_entity_poly.pdbx_strand_id
1 'polypeptide(L)'
;MSMDAGFFWKWLENVGSASANVSRSASTTIKECLEAHILLLNVFLQNPAEMENKNDMEVLVSLFEDMLQLRGSMSKTGLWMIEKDTLIELSKKILSRRSEVVRLLYQRNPYMSNNKGKKNKGGKKVNF
;
A
#
# COMPACT_ATOMS: atom_id res chain seq x y z
N MET A 1 -6.85 17.42 0.27
CA MET A 1 -7.53 16.53 -0.68
C MET A 1 -7.14 15.11 -0.31
N SER A 2 -8.08 14.29 0.15
CA SER A 2 -7.83 12.86 0.35
C SER A 2 -7.78 12.24 -1.04
N MET A 3 -6.58 12.11 -1.61
CA MET A 3 -6.37 11.24 -2.77
C MET A 3 -6.74 9.84 -2.30
N ASP A 4 -7.88 9.36 -2.78
CA ASP A 4 -8.50 8.13 -2.33
C ASP A 4 -7.54 6.97 -2.64
N ALA A 5 -6.81 6.49 -1.63
CA ALA A 5 -5.94 5.33 -1.78
C ALA A 5 -6.72 4.13 -2.34
N GLY A 6 -8.04 4.05 -2.10
CA GLY A 6 -8.94 3.08 -2.69
C GLY A 6 -9.01 3.17 -4.22
N PHE A 7 -8.84 4.35 -4.81
CA PHE A 7 -8.78 4.51 -6.27
C PHE A 7 -7.57 3.80 -6.88
N PHE A 8 -6.41 3.89 -6.23
CA PHE A 8 -5.20 3.19 -6.67
C PHE A 8 -5.34 1.67 -6.54
N TRP A 9 -5.88 1.17 -5.42
CA TRP A 9 -6.11 -0.26 -5.24
C TRP A 9 -7.11 -0.82 -6.24
N LYS A 10 -8.22 -0.10 -6.49
CA LYS A 10 -9.21 -0.49 -7.49
C LYS A 10 -8.63 -0.50 -8.90
N TRP A 11 -7.72 0.43 -9.20
CA TRP A 11 -7.01 0.42 -10.46
C TRP A 11 -6.12 -0.83 -10.62
N LEU A 12 -5.35 -1.19 -9.59
CA LEU A 12 -4.56 -2.41 -9.60
C LEU A 12 -5.43 -3.66 -9.77
N GLU A 13 -6.59 -3.73 -9.11
CA GLU A 13 -7.54 -4.85 -9.25
C GLU A 13 -8.04 -4.99 -10.70
N ASN A 14 -8.38 -3.88 -11.33
CA ASN A 14 -8.81 -3.85 -12.72
C ASN A 14 -7.69 -4.27 -13.67
N VAL A 15 -6.47 -3.79 -13.44
CA VAL A 15 -5.30 -4.15 -14.27
C VAL A 15 -4.91 -5.62 -14.09
N GLY A 16 -4.93 -6.14 -12.87
CA GLY A 16 -4.59 -7.53 -12.57
C GLY A 16 -5.61 -8.55 -13.09
N SER A 17 -6.79 -8.11 -13.53
CA SER A 17 -7.82 -8.97 -14.10
C SER A 17 -7.50 -9.33 -15.56
N ALA A 18 -7.67 -10.60 -15.94
CA ALA A 18 -7.30 -11.12 -17.27
C ALA A 18 -8.00 -10.41 -18.46
N SER A 19 -9.12 -9.72 -18.19
CA SER A 19 -9.90 -8.97 -19.17
C SER A 19 -9.51 -7.49 -19.31
N ALA A 20 -8.48 -7.02 -18.60
CA ALA A 20 -8.14 -5.59 -18.56
C ALA A 20 -7.82 -5.03 -19.96
N ASN A 21 -8.59 -4.04 -20.40
CA ASN A 21 -8.23 -3.21 -21.54
C ASN A 21 -7.24 -2.13 -21.06
N VAL A 22 -5.95 -2.50 -21.02
CA VAL A 22 -4.88 -1.73 -20.37
C VAL A 22 -4.60 -0.38 -21.07
N SER A 23 -5.10 -0.22 -22.30
CA SER A 23 -4.89 0.96 -23.17
C SER A 23 -5.37 2.31 -22.60
N ARG A 24 -6.19 2.30 -21.55
CA ARG A 24 -6.79 3.53 -20.98
C ARG A 24 -6.39 3.83 -19.53
N SER A 25 -5.47 3.07 -18.95
CA SER A 25 -5.49 2.83 -17.50
C SER A 25 -4.69 3.82 -16.67
N ALA A 26 -3.57 4.34 -17.16
CA ALA A 26 -2.66 5.14 -16.33
C ALA A 26 -2.94 6.65 -16.47
N SER A 27 -3.97 7.14 -15.79
CA SER A 27 -4.17 8.59 -15.65
C SER A 27 -3.06 9.23 -14.81
N THR A 28 -2.88 10.55 -14.91
CA THR A 28 -1.96 11.33 -14.06
C THR A 28 -2.20 11.04 -12.58
N THR A 29 -3.46 10.88 -12.17
CA THR A 29 -3.83 10.55 -10.79
C THR A 29 -3.28 9.20 -10.32
N ILE A 30 -3.25 8.17 -11.17
CA ILE A 30 -2.65 6.88 -10.79
C ILE A 30 -1.14 7.01 -10.59
N LYS A 31 -0.47 7.80 -11.45
CA LYS A 31 0.96 8.09 -11.30
C LYS A 31 1.23 8.82 -9.98
N GLU A 32 0.45 9.85 -9.67
CA GLU A 32 0.55 10.60 -8.41
C GLU A 32 0.31 9.71 -7.18
N CYS A 33 -0.71 8.84 -7.22
CA CYS A 33 -0.95 7.88 -6.16
C CYS A 33 0.22 6.90 -5.98
N LEU A 34 0.77 6.38 -7.09
CA LEU A 34 1.92 5.47 -7.04
C LEU A 34 3.14 6.17 -6.43
N GLU A 35 3.46 7.39 -6.86
CA GLU A 35 4.57 8.18 -6.31
C GLU A 35 4.37 8.46 -4.82
N ALA A 36 3.15 8.77 -4.38
CA ALA A 36 2.85 8.96 -2.96
C ALA A 36 3.11 7.69 -2.12
N HIS A 37 2.74 6.51 -2.64
CA HIS A 37 3.04 5.24 -1.97
C HIS A 37 4.55 4.95 -1.95
N ILE A 38 5.26 5.20 -3.05
CA ILE A 38 6.72 5.04 -3.13
C ILE A 38 7.42 5.92 -2.09
N LEU A 39 7.04 7.20 -2.00
CA LEU A 39 7.60 8.14 -1.04
C LEU A 39 7.34 7.67 0.41
N LEU A 40 6.12 7.23 0.70
CA LEU A 40 5.75 6.73 2.02
C LEU A 40 6.58 5.49 2.40
N LEU A 41 6.73 4.54 1.47
CA LEU A 41 7.56 3.35 1.69
C LEU A 41 9.03 3.72 1.91
N ASN A 42 9.57 4.65 1.14
CA ASN A 42 10.95 5.11 1.31
C ASN A 42 11.17 5.71 2.71
N VAL A 43 10.22 6.49 3.23
CA VAL A 43 10.29 7.03 4.61
C VAL A 43 10.36 5.90 5.65
N PHE A 44 9.59 4.83 5.48
CA PHE A 44 9.64 3.68 6.38
C PHE A 44 10.94 2.89 6.27
N LEU A 45 11.48 2.73 5.06
CA LEU A 45 12.75 2.04 4.84
C LEU A 45 13.95 2.80 5.42
N GLN A 46 13.89 4.14 5.46
CA GLN A 46 14.93 4.96 6.08
C GLN A 46 14.89 4.97 7.62
N ASN A 47 13.78 4.53 8.23
CA ASN A 47 13.62 4.46 9.67
C ASN A 47 13.39 3.02 10.16
N PRO A 48 14.34 2.09 9.92
CA PRO A 48 14.18 0.69 10.29
C PRO A 48 14.10 0.49 11.81
N ALA A 49 14.63 1.43 12.61
CA ALA A 49 14.59 1.39 14.07
C ALA A 49 13.15 1.39 14.63
N GLU A 50 12.20 1.96 13.89
CA GLU A 50 10.82 1.90 14.31
C GLU A 50 10.23 0.50 14.05
N MET A 51 10.78 -0.28 13.12
CA MET A 51 10.24 -1.58 12.69
C MET A 51 10.83 -2.70 13.53
N GLU A 52 10.03 -3.16 14.48
CA GLU A 52 10.41 -4.20 15.44
C GLU A 52 10.64 -5.58 14.79
N ASN A 53 10.03 -5.83 13.61
CA ASN A 53 10.07 -7.14 12.95
C ASN A 53 10.87 -7.10 11.64
N LYS A 54 11.94 -7.90 11.57
CA LYS A 54 12.78 -8.04 10.36
C LYS A 54 11.99 -8.56 9.15
N ASN A 55 11.02 -9.46 9.34
CA ASN A 55 10.17 -9.94 8.25
C ASN A 55 9.29 -8.82 7.68
N ASP A 56 8.86 -7.87 8.51
CA ASP A 56 8.06 -6.74 8.06
C ASP A 56 8.89 -5.77 7.21
N MET A 57 10.18 -5.62 7.54
CA MET A 57 11.13 -4.87 6.73
C MET A 57 11.35 -5.51 5.36
N GLU A 58 11.54 -6.83 5.29
CA GLU A 58 11.68 -7.55 4.02
C GLU A 58 10.44 -7.38 3.12
N VAL A 59 9.24 -7.47 3.70
CA VAL A 59 7.98 -7.24 2.96
C VAL A 59 7.91 -5.82 2.38
N LEU A 60 8.31 -4.79 3.15
CA LEU A 60 8.29 -3.41 2.68
C LEU A 60 9.35 -3.12 1.62
N VAL A 61 10.55 -3.70 1.75
CA VAL A 61 11.59 -3.62 0.71
C VAL A 61 11.08 -4.23 -0.59
N SER A 62 10.57 -5.46 -0.55
CA SER A 62 10.07 -6.12 -1.76
C SER A 62 8.90 -5.36 -2.38
N LEU A 63 8.01 -4.78 -1.57
CA LEU A 63 6.92 -3.96 -2.08
C LEU A 63 7.40 -2.65 -2.72
N PHE A 64 8.38 -1.99 -2.11
CA PHE A 64 8.98 -0.77 -2.65
C PHE A 64 9.59 -1.04 -4.03
N GLU A 65 10.32 -2.15 -4.17
CA GLU A 65 10.88 -2.61 -5.45
C GLU A 65 9.78 -2.88 -6.48
N ASP A 66 8.70 -3.57 -6.12
CA ASP A 66 7.58 -3.83 -7.02
C ASP A 66 6.89 -2.53 -7.48
N MET A 67 6.74 -1.54 -6.60
CA MET A 67 6.18 -0.23 -6.97
C MET A 67 7.13 0.59 -7.87
N LEU A 68 8.44 0.52 -7.66
CA LEU A 68 9.43 1.12 -8.56
C LEU A 68 9.43 0.46 -9.94
N GLN A 69 9.30 -0.87 -9.99
CA GLN A 69 9.16 -1.60 -11.25
C GLN A 69 7.87 -1.22 -11.96
N LEU A 70 6.74 -1.11 -11.24
CA LEU A 70 5.47 -0.64 -11.79
C LEU A 70 5.61 0.77 -12.37
N ARG A 71 6.28 1.68 -11.66
CA ARG A 71 6.60 3.04 -12.15
C ARG A 71 7.45 3.00 -13.41
N GLY A 72 8.47 2.13 -13.45
CA GLY A 72 9.30 1.90 -14.62
C GLY A 72 8.47 1.42 -15.82
N SER A 73 7.61 0.44 -15.62
CA SER A 73 6.73 -0.12 -16.66
C SER A 73 5.70 0.90 -17.16
N MET A 74 5.28 1.85 -16.33
CA MET A 74 4.38 2.95 -16.69
C MET A 74 5.08 4.16 -17.35
N SER A 75 6.41 4.25 -17.26
CA SER A 75 7.21 5.39 -17.75
C SER A 75 8.02 5.07 -19.01
N LYS A 76 8.49 3.84 -19.16
CA LYS A 76 9.13 3.33 -20.40
C LYS A 76 8.19 3.37 -21.61
N THR A 77 6.90 3.55 -21.34
CA THR A 77 5.87 3.58 -22.37
C THR A 77 5.71 4.95 -22.99
N GLY A 78 6.59 5.26 -23.94
CA GLY A 78 6.25 6.21 -24.99
C GLY A 78 5.01 5.72 -25.77
N LEU A 79 3.99 6.57 -25.78
CA LEU A 79 2.77 6.57 -26.58
C LEU A 79 1.86 5.31 -26.61
N TRP A 80 2.28 4.04 -26.73
CA TRP A 80 1.31 2.95 -27.03
C TRP A 80 1.56 1.51 -26.52
N MET A 81 2.66 1.15 -25.86
CA MET A 81 2.93 -0.28 -25.56
C MET A 81 3.32 -0.57 -24.11
N ILE A 82 2.36 -0.51 -23.19
CA ILE A 82 2.60 -1.07 -21.85
C ILE A 82 2.68 -2.58 -22.08
N GLU A 83 3.78 -3.22 -21.70
CA GLU A 83 3.86 -4.68 -21.67
C GLU A 83 2.77 -5.18 -20.73
N LYS A 84 1.65 -5.59 -21.33
CA LYS A 84 0.40 -5.88 -20.63
C LYS A 84 0.61 -6.98 -19.58
N ASP A 85 1.38 -8.00 -19.93
CA ASP A 85 1.68 -9.13 -19.04
C ASP A 85 2.53 -8.69 -17.85
N THR A 86 3.56 -7.88 -18.08
CA THR A 86 4.39 -7.27 -17.02
C THR A 86 3.54 -6.42 -16.08
N LEU A 87 2.62 -5.60 -16.61
CA LEU A 87 1.74 -4.77 -15.79
C LEU A 87 0.73 -5.60 -14.98
N ILE A 88 0.16 -6.64 -15.58
CA ILE A 88 -0.76 -7.58 -14.92
C ILE A 88 -0.03 -8.30 -13.78
N GLU A 89 1.16 -8.83 -14.04
CA GLU A 89 1.95 -9.58 -13.07
C GLU A 89 2.35 -8.69 -11.88
N LEU A 90 2.89 -7.50 -12.16
CA LEU A 90 3.24 -6.52 -11.11
C LEU A 90 2.00 -6.11 -10.31
N SER A 91 0.86 -5.88 -10.97
CA SER A 91 -0.37 -5.52 -10.26
C SER A 91 -0.84 -6.62 -9.31
N LYS A 92 -0.76 -7.89 -9.75
CA LYS A 92 -1.08 -9.05 -8.89
C LYS A 92 -0.11 -9.18 -7.72
N LYS A 93 1.19 -8.99 -7.95
CA LYS A 93 2.22 -9.02 -6.89
C LYS A 93 2.00 -7.93 -5.84
N ILE A 94 1.68 -6.71 -6.27
CA ILE A 94 1.39 -5.61 -5.35
C ILE A 94 0.08 -5.87 -4.58
N LEU A 95 -0.95 -6.38 -5.25
CA LEU A 95 -2.22 -6.72 -4.61
C LEU A 95 -2.11 -7.85 -3.59
N SER A 96 -1.28 -8.87 -3.84
CA SER A 96 -1.13 -9.99 -2.90
C SER A 96 -0.54 -9.56 -1.56
N ARG A 97 0.14 -8.40 -1.52
CA ARG A 97 0.71 -7.80 -0.31
C ARG A 97 -0.14 -6.68 0.30
N ARG A 98 -1.33 -6.41 -0.26
CA ARG A 98 -2.18 -5.30 0.18
C ARG A 98 -2.54 -5.39 1.67
N SER A 99 -2.80 -6.59 2.19
CA SER A 99 -3.10 -6.81 3.61
C SER A 99 -1.95 -6.36 4.52
N GLU A 100 -0.73 -6.67 4.13
CA GLU A 100 0.50 -6.33 4.83
C GLU A 100 0.75 -4.83 4.75
N VAL A 101 0.50 -4.22 3.59
CA VAL A 101 0.56 -2.76 3.42
C VAL A 101 -0.42 -2.05 4.33
N VAL A 102 -1.67 -2.53 4.37
CA VAL A 102 -2.68 -1.95 5.26
C VAL A 102 -2.26 -2.09 6.71
N ARG A 103 -1.77 -3.27 7.11
CA ARG A 103 -1.26 -3.51 8.47
C ARG A 103 -0.11 -2.56 8.81
N LEU A 104 0.92 -2.49 7.97
CA LEU A 104 2.16 -1.77 8.26
C LEU A 104 2.03 -0.25 8.13
N LEU A 105 1.35 0.24 7.09
CA LEU A 105 1.23 1.68 6.84
C LEU A 105 0.09 2.32 7.63
N TYR A 106 -1.03 1.63 7.85
CA TYR A 106 -2.23 2.23 8.44
C TYR A 106 -2.41 1.91 9.94
N GLN A 107 -1.93 0.78 10.48
CA GLN A 107 -1.94 0.58 11.95
C GLN A 107 -0.88 1.43 12.66
N ARG A 108 0.21 1.75 11.97
CA ARG A 108 1.31 2.53 12.53
C ARG A 108 1.06 4.03 12.52
N ASN A 109 -0.12 4.48 12.11
CA ASN A 109 -0.53 5.87 12.22
C ASN A 109 -1.13 6.08 13.64
N PRO A 110 -0.37 6.59 14.63
CA PRO A 110 -0.84 6.69 16.02
C PRO A 110 -2.06 7.61 16.19
N TYR A 111 -2.38 8.43 15.18
CA TYR A 111 -3.51 9.36 15.19
C TYR A 111 -4.90 8.71 15.18
N MET A 112 -5.02 7.39 14.97
CA MET A 112 -6.31 6.68 15.01
C MET A 112 -6.48 5.76 16.24
N SER A 113 -5.51 5.70 17.16
CA SER A 113 -5.57 4.81 18.33
C SER A 113 -6.17 5.45 19.60
N ASN A 114 -6.59 6.72 19.56
CA ASN A 114 -7.22 7.38 20.70
C ASN A 114 -8.75 7.27 20.65
N ASN A 115 -9.31 6.06 20.80
CA ASN A 115 -10.66 5.92 21.37
C ASN A 115 -11.08 4.50 21.82
N LYS A 116 -10.14 3.70 22.34
CA LYS A 116 -10.52 2.58 23.22
C LYS A 116 -10.08 2.91 24.63
N GLY A 117 -10.81 3.85 25.21
CA GLY A 117 -10.75 4.19 26.62
C GLY A 117 -10.85 2.92 27.46
N LYS A 118 -9.74 2.62 28.13
CA LYS A 118 -9.65 1.78 29.32
C LYS A 118 -10.86 2.04 30.24
N LYS A 119 -11.71 1.05 30.47
CA LYS A 119 -12.41 0.93 31.77
C LYS A 119 -11.69 -0.14 32.58
N ASN A 120 -10.86 0.35 33.50
CA ASN A 120 -10.16 -0.46 34.48
C ASN A 120 -11.13 -1.12 35.47
N LYS A 121 -10.88 -2.41 35.69
CA LYS A 121 -10.94 -3.21 36.94
C LYS A 121 -11.58 -2.58 38.19
N GLY A 122 -12.38 -3.40 38.89
CA GLY A 122 -12.30 -3.51 40.34
C GLY A 122 -13.57 -3.27 41.15
N GLY A 123 -14.62 -4.07 40.96
CA GLY A 123 -15.73 -4.15 41.92
C GLY A 123 -15.32 -4.97 43.16
N LYS A 124 -14.77 -4.30 44.18
CA LYS A 124 -14.48 -4.86 45.51
C LYS A 124 -15.78 -4.91 46.32
N LYS A 125 -16.01 -6.06 46.98
CA LYS A 125 -17.12 -6.39 47.89
C LYS A 125 -17.54 -5.25 48.82
N VAL A 126 -18.85 -5.11 49.04
CA VAL A 126 -19.41 -4.43 50.21
C VAL A 126 -20.29 -5.44 50.94
N ASN A 127 -19.87 -5.83 52.15
CA ASN A 127 -20.76 -6.39 53.17
C ASN A 127 -21.16 -5.23 54.07
N PHE A 128 -22.46 -5.02 54.26
CA PHE A 128 -23.08 -4.60 55.53
C PHE A 128 -24.51 -5.12 55.52
#